data_AF-M5GB60-F1
#
_entry.id   AF-M5GB60-F1
#
_cell.length_a   1.000
_cell.length_b   1.000
_cell.length_c   1.000
_cell.angle_alpha   90.00
_cell.angle_beta   90.00
_cell.angle_gamma   90.00
#
_symmetry.space_group_name_H-M   'P 1'
#
loop_
_entity.id
_entity.type
_entity.pdbx_description
1 polymer ?
#
loop_
_entity_poly.entity_id
_entity_poly.type
_entity_poly.pdbx_seq_one_letter_code
_entity_poly.pdbx_strand_id
1 'polypeptide(L)'
;MVALEVECIQSKHAISDEDFTTFLQEEKEYLVQLDSEPKDDVLVFRYLETLKLLKAEEIKLNNTELDAFQSLSSPDSLNNILDQVWQQAHQHNFLLVINTIHQLKTLAMMYKNQLQTKHWTPNSEEWQRAEHDLSLWVYNKALNHVEALVIQQTLALLICLEGYLMCTHLAKALQERSEVIRTALQRYNTLAHQINPPWAMLSFQEVINYSFLSDQHWLDPFMWETTIKWLLVRCARNKIKCLNIKIHCIWTALHNKPRAMLQSICQVKKSQDLALALAMSAALLRWTQVDCCLHSCIQQVFTMPGFLGLCMTGKHVRAAAVANLSTTTSPRGGTDAEELELELELELELELELELELDLKDTEAEGLDAEQLEEFNRLAQALNGMAVEVLQSNSPP
;
A
#
# COMPACT_ATOMS: atom_id res chain seq x y z
N MET A 1 -3.91 -26.81 -14.65
CA MET A 1 -4.77 -27.45 -13.65
C MET A 1 -5.72 -26.42 -13.06
N VAL A 2 -5.23 -25.43 -12.30
CA VAL A 2 -6.04 -24.31 -11.76
C VAL A 2 -6.87 -23.59 -12.84
N ALA A 3 -6.30 -23.29 -14.01
CA ALA A 3 -7.05 -22.68 -15.13
C ALA A 3 -8.25 -23.52 -15.60
N LEU A 4 -8.11 -24.85 -15.63
CA LEU A 4 -9.20 -25.75 -16.02
C LEU A 4 -10.26 -25.87 -14.91
N GLU A 5 -9.85 -25.73 -13.66
CA GLU A 5 -10.78 -25.69 -12.52
C GLU A 5 -11.62 -24.43 -12.56
N VAL A 6 -11.02 -23.26 -12.82
CA VAL A 6 -11.75 -21.99 -13.00
C VAL A 6 -12.71 -22.09 -14.18
N GLU A 7 -12.28 -22.58 -15.34
CA GLU A 7 -13.15 -22.77 -16.51
C GLU A 7 -14.32 -23.74 -16.24
N CYS A 8 -14.09 -24.78 -15.43
CA CYS A 8 -15.11 -25.72 -15.00
C CYS A 8 -16.13 -25.07 -14.04
N ILE A 9 -15.67 -24.23 -13.10
CA ILE A 9 -16.53 -23.50 -12.17
C ILE A 9 -17.35 -22.44 -12.94
N GLN A 10 -16.72 -21.68 -13.83
CA GLN A 10 -17.39 -20.72 -14.72
C GLN A 10 -18.52 -21.38 -15.51
N SER A 11 -18.25 -22.56 -16.10
CA SER A 11 -19.24 -23.32 -16.86
C SER A 11 -20.39 -23.86 -16.02
N LYS A 12 -20.12 -24.29 -14.77
CA LYS A 12 -21.12 -24.87 -13.87
C LYS A 12 -22.03 -23.83 -13.22
N HIS A 13 -21.48 -22.67 -12.89
CA HIS A 13 -22.20 -21.60 -12.18
C HIS A 13 -22.66 -20.47 -13.10
N ALA A 14 -22.39 -20.57 -14.41
CA ALA A 14 -22.70 -19.54 -15.41
C ALA A 14 -22.09 -18.18 -15.06
N ILE A 15 -20.87 -18.18 -14.53
CA ILE A 15 -20.10 -17.00 -14.14
C ILE A 15 -19.10 -16.67 -15.26
N SER A 16 -19.08 -15.42 -15.70
CA SER A 16 -18.17 -14.86 -16.70
C SER A 16 -16.90 -14.26 -16.08
N ASP A 17 -15.87 -14.03 -16.90
CA ASP A 17 -14.72 -13.19 -16.52
C ASP A 17 -15.15 -11.77 -16.10
N GLU A 18 -16.25 -11.26 -16.67
CA GLU A 18 -16.83 -9.94 -16.35
C GLU A 18 -17.44 -9.90 -14.94
N ASP A 19 -18.00 -11.01 -14.48
CA ASP A 19 -18.59 -11.09 -13.14
C ASP A 19 -17.50 -10.98 -12.06
N PHE A 20 -16.36 -11.65 -12.26
CA PHE A 20 -15.21 -11.50 -11.36
C PHE A 20 -14.67 -10.07 -11.32
N THR A 21 -14.64 -9.37 -12.45
CA THR A 21 -14.26 -7.94 -12.45
C THR A 21 -15.29 -7.07 -11.72
N THR A 22 -16.56 -7.45 -11.78
CA THR A 22 -17.64 -6.76 -11.06
C THR A 22 -17.49 -6.97 -9.56
N PHE A 23 -17.22 -8.19 -9.10
CA PHE A 23 -16.98 -8.47 -7.68
C PHE A 23 -15.82 -7.64 -7.10
N LEU A 24 -14.72 -7.50 -7.84
CA LEU A 24 -13.59 -6.66 -7.42
C LEU A 24 -13.95 -5.17 -7.38
N GLN A 25 -14.80 -4.72 -8.29
CA GLN A 25 -15.27 -3.34 -8.31
C GLN A 25 -16.23 -3.07 -7.14
N GLU A 26 -17.12 -4.00 -6.83
CA GLU A 26 -18.02 -3.94 -5.67
C GLU A 26 -17.24 -3.96 -4.35
N GLU A 27 -16.23 -4.81 -4.23
CA GLU A 27 -15.30 -4.82 -3.09
C GLU A 27 -14.64 -3.44 -2.93
N LYS A 28 -14.11 -2.87 -4.01
CA LYS A 28 -13.48 -1.55 -3.99
C LYS A 28 -14.46 -0.45 -3.59
N GLU A 29 -15.67 -0.48 -4.14
CA GLU A 29 -16.73 0.47 -3.81
C GLU A 29 -17.14 0.35 -2.34
N TYR A 30 -17.22 -0.87 -1.82
CA TYR A 30 -17.49 -1.14 -0.41
C TYR A 30 -16.41 -0.55 0.50
N LEU A 31 -15.13 -0.78 0.19
CA LEU A 31 -14.02 -0.21 0.95
C LEU A 31 -14.01 1.33 0.91
N VAL A 32 -14.37 1.93 -0.22
CA VAL A 32 -14.51 3.39 -0.34
C VAL A 32 -15.69 3.90 0.47
N GLN A 33 -16.80 3.17 0.50
CA GLN A 33 -17.96 3.52 1.32
C GLN A 33 -17.65 3.45 2.82
N LEU A 34 -16.87 2.46 3.26
CA LEU A 34 -16.43 2.33 4.65
C LEU A 34 -15.62 3.55 5.15
N ASP A 35 -14.86 4.19 4.26
CA ASP A 35 -14.06 5.39 4.56
C ASP A 35 -14.84 6.71 4.37
N SER A 36 -16.06 6.65 3.83
CA SER A 36 -16.85 7.84 3.54
C SER A 36 -17.43 8.48 4.81
N GLU A 37 -17.14 9.77 5.03
CA GLU A 37 -17.64 10.52 6.19
C GLU A 37 -19.00 11.18 5.88
N PRO A 38 -20.02 11.03 6.76
CA PRO A 38 -21.30 11.73 6.59
C PRO A 38 -21.11 13.25 6.80
N LYS A 39 -21.47 14.04 5.77
CA LYS A 39 -21.13 15.47 5.68
C LYS A 39 -21.76 16.35 6.77
N ASP A 40 -22.98 16.03 7.21
CA ASP A 40 -23.73 16.87 8.13
C ASP A 40 -23.22 16.73 9.59
N ASP A 41 -22.79 15.53 9.98
CA ASP A 41 -22.27 15.25 11.32
C ASP A 41 -20.84 15.78 11.51
N VAL A 42 -20.04 15.83 10.43
CA VAL A 42 -18.65 16.32 10.45
C VAL A 42 -18.57 17.78 10.90
N LEU A 43 -19.52 18.63 10.50
CA LEU A 43 -19.56 20.03 10.93
C LEU A 43 -19.86 20.17 12.44
N VAL A 44 -20.79 19.37 12.95
CA VAL A 44 -21.14 19.31 14.37
C VAL A 44 -19.95 18.84 15.21
N PHE A 45 -19.26 17.80 14.77
CA PHE A 45 -18.07 17.28 15.44
C PHE A 45 -16.91 18.27 15.44
N ARG A 46 -16.63 18.92 14.31
CA ARG A 46 -15.61 19.99 14.22
C ARG A 46 -15.94 21.17 15.12
N TYR A 47 -17.23 21.53 15.22
CA TYR A 47 -17.66 22.56 16.15
C TYR A 47 -17.41 22.17 17.60
N LEU A 48 -17.77 20.93 17.98
CA LEU A 48 -17.54 20.42 19.34
C LEU A 48 -16.05 20.37 19.69
N GLU A 49 -15.21 19.83 18.81
CA GLU A 49 -13.76 19.75 19.00
C GLU A 49 -13.12 21.13 19.14
N THR A 50 -13.50 22.10 18.28
CA THR A 50 -12.99 23.47 18.38
C THR A 50 -13.35 24.13 19.70
N LEU A 51 -14.56 23.89 20.23
CA LEU A 51 -14.93 24.38 21.55
C LEU A 51 -14.14 23.69 22.69
N LYS A 52 -13.87 22.39 22.59
CA LYS A 52 -13.02 21.65 23.55
C LYS A 52 -11.60 22.20 23.57
N LEU A 53 -11.01 22.43 22.38
CA LEU A 53 -9.69 23.02 22.22
C LEU A 53 -9.65 24.46 22.77
N LEU A 54 -10.66 25.27 22.45
CA LEU A 54 -10.77 26.63 22.96
C LEU A 54 -10.78 26.65 24.49
N LYS A 55 -11.57 25.78 25.12
CA LYS A 55 -11.61 25.66 26.57
C LYS A 55 -10.26 25.22 27.16
N ALA A 56 -9.55 24.30 26.50
CA ALA A 56 -8.23 23.86 26.94
C ALA A 56 -7.19 24.98 26.85
N GLU A 57 -7.19 25.78 25.77
CA GLU A 57 -6.31 26.93 25.61
C GLU A 57 -6.65 28.06 26.59
N GLU A 58 -7.93 28.30 26.90
CA GLU A 58 -8.33 29.26 27.94
C GLU A 58 -7.84 28.85 29.34
N ILE A 59 -7.83 27.55 29.65
CA ILE A 59 -7.23 27.03 30.90
C ILE A 59 -5.72 27.24 30.90
N LYS A 60 -5.03 26.97 29.77
CA LYS A 60 -3.59 27.22 29.65
C LYS A 60 -3.26 28.70 29.86
N LEU A 61 -4.05 29.61 29.28
CA LEU A 61 -3.88 31.06 29.47
C LEU A 61 -3.95 31.44 30.95
N ASN A 62 -5.00 31.00 31.65
CA ASN A 62 -5.15 31.26 33.09
C ASN A 62 -3.96 30.73 33.92
N ASN A 63 -3.46 29.53 33.58
CA ASN A 63 -2.29 28.97 34.26
C ASN A 63 -1.02 29.79 33.97
N THR A 64 -0.81 30.22 32.71
CA THR A 64 0.35 31.06 32.36
C THR A 64 0.31 32.42 33.05
N GLU A 65 -0.87 33.01 33.25
CA GLU A 65 -1.05 34.26 34.01
C GLU A 65 -0.74 34.07 35.50
N LEU A 66 -1.14 32.93 36.08
CA LEU A 66 -0.84 32.55 37.46
C LEU A 66 0.66 32.32 37.70
N ASP A 67 1.33 31.62 36.79
CA ASP A 67 2.78 31.37 36.87
C ASP A 67 3.57 32.68 36.79
N ALA A 68 3.18 33.60 35.90
CA ALA A 68 3.80 34.92 35.80
C ALA A 68 3.69 35.72 37.10
N PHE A 69 2.55 35.67 37.77
CA PHE A 69 2.30 36.37 39.04
C PHE A 69 3.14 35.79 40.20
N GLN A 70 3.28 34.47 40.26
CA GLN A 70 4.08 33.79 41.28
C GLN A 70 5.59 34.00 41.08
N SER A 71 6.08 33.98 39.83
CA SER A 71 7.49 34.22 39.52
C SER A 71 7.95 35.65 39.86
N LEU A 72 7.09 36.67 39.72
CA LEU A 72 7.38 38.05 40.13
C LEU A 72 7.46 38.24 41.65
N SER A 73 6.97 37.26 42.43
CA SER A 73 6.89 37.31 43.88
C SER A 73 8.04 36.58 44.59
N SER A 74 8.94 35.91 43.85
CA SER A 74 10.05 35.15 44.41
C SER A 74 11.27 36.05 44.71
N PRO A 75 11.84 36.05 45.93
CA PRO A 75 12.90 36.99 46.34
C PRO A 75 14.29 36.76 45.72
N ASP A 76 14.53 35.65 45.01
CA ASP A 76 15.88 35.18 44.63
C ASP A 76 16.29 35.48 43.17
N SER A 77 15.57 36.33 42.44
CA SER A 77 15.85 36.62 41.01
C SER A 77 17.07 37.55 40.82
N LEU A 78 18.27 36.97 40.84
CA LEU A 78 19.56 37.67 40.65
C LEU A 78 20.32 37.24 39.37
N ASN A 79 19.65 36.71 38.35
CA ASN A 79 20.27 36.35 37.07
C ASN A 79 19.59 37.05 35.86
N ASN A 80 20.00 38.29 35.59
CA ASN A 80 19.42 39.15 34.54
C ASN A 80 19.34 38.54 33.13
N ILE A 81 20.25 37.63 32.73
CA ILE A 81 20.25 37.05 31.37
C ILE A 81 19.25 35.90 31.24
N LEU A 82 19.18 35.02 32.26
CA LEU A 82 18.22 33.91 32.26
C LEU A 82 16.79 34.47 32.38
N ASP A 83 16.61 35.50 33.21
CA ASP A 83 15.33 36.18 33.40
C ASP A 83 14.86 36.86 32.10
N GLN A 84 15.77 37.43 31.31
CA GLN A 84 15.42 38.10 30.04
C GLN A 84 15.01 37.09 28.95
N VAL A 85 15.71 35.94 28.85
CA VAL A 85 15.33 34.85 27.96
C VAL A 85 14.01 34.21 28.38
N TRP A 86 13.80 34.05 29.69
CA TRP A 86 12.55 33.51 30.24
C TRP A 86 11.38 34.47 30.00
N GLN A 87 11.58 35.78 30.19
CA GLN A 87 10.59 36.81 29.88
C GLN A 87 10.25 36.85 28.39
N GLN A 88 11.23 36.74 27.49
CA GLN A 88 10.99 36.69 26.05
C GLN A 88 10.24 35.41 25.64
N ALA A 89 10.64 34.24 26.15
CA ALA A 89 9.95 32.98 25.90
C ALA A 89 8.52 33.00 26.45
N HIS A 90 8.30 33.58 27.63
CA HIS A 90 6.99 33.73 28.23
C HIS A 90 6.09 34.67 27.43
N GLN A 91 6.60 35.84 27.01
CA GLN A 91 5.88 36.76 26.13
C GLN A 91 5.52 36.10 24.80
N HIS A 92 6.45 35.34 24.21
CA HIS A 92 6.21 34.61 22.97
C HIS A 92 5.12 33.55 23.15
N ASN A 93 5.20 32.73 24.19
CA ASN A 93 4.21 31.70 24.49
C ASN A 93 2.83 32.30 24.77
N PHE A 94 2.76 33.40 25.54
CA PHE A 94 1.52 34.12 25.82
C PHE A 94 0.88 34.67 24.55
N LEU A 95 1.67 35.29 23.66
CA LEU A 95 1.19 35.77 22.36
C LEU A 95 0.70 34.63 21.47
N LEU A 96 1.39 33.48 21.48
CA LEU A 96 0.95 32.29 20.74
C LEU A 96 -0.40 31.79 21.26
N VAL A 97 -0.58 31.64 22.58
CA VAL A 97 -1.84 31.19 23.20
C VAL A 97 -2.99 32.16 22.91
N ILE A 98 -2.75 33.48 22.98
CA ILE A 98 -3.78 34.47 22.62
C ILE A 98 -4.17 34.36 21.15
N ASN A 99 -3.20 34.22 20.26
CA ASN A 99 -3.46 34.09 18.83
C ASN A 99 -4.24 32.80 18.52
N THR A 100 -3.87 31.67 19.12
CA THR A 100 -4.61 30.41 18.95
C THR A 100 -6.03 30.51 19.48
N ILE A 101 -6.25 31.12 20.65
CA ILE A 101 -7.60 31.39 21.18
C ILE A 101 -8.40 32.25 20.20
N HIS A 102 -7.81 33.30 19.63
CA HIS A 102 -8.49 34.16 18.67
C HIS A 102 -8.89 33.42 17.39
N GLN A 103 -7.98 32.60 16.86
CA GLN A 103 -8.24 31.73 15.70
C GLN A 103 -9.37 30.73 16.00
N LEU A 104 -9.30 30.03 17.13
CA LEU A 104 -10.33 29.07 17.56
C LEU A 104 -11.69 29.75 17.78
N LYS A 105 -11.72 30.95 18.36
CA LYS A 105 -12.96 31.75 18.50
C LYS A 105 -13.56 32.10 17.14
N THR A 106 -12.72 32.48 16.19
CA THR A 106 -13.16 32.80 14.82
C THR A 106 -13.73 31.56 14.14
N LEU A 107 -13.04 30.42 14.20
CA LEU A 107 -13.53 29.15 13.65
C LEU A 107 -14.84 28.69 14.32
N ALA A 108 -14.93 28.75 15.65
CA ALA A 108 -16.13 28.40 16.38
C ALA A 108 -17.32 29.30 15.99
N MET A 109 -17.09 30.60 15.76
CA MET A 109 -18.13 31.50 15.24
C MET A 109 -18.55 31.14 13.82
N MET A 110 -17.61 30.78 12.94
CA MET A 110 -17.93 30.33 11.58
C MET A 110 -18.81 29.07 11.59
N TYR A 111 -18.43 28.05 12.37
CA TYR A 111 -19.22 26.82 12.49
C TYR A 111 -20.59 27.07 13.12
N LYS A 112 -20.67 27.89 14.17
CA LYS A 112 -21.94 28.29 14.78
C LYS A 112 -22.88 28.96 13.78
N ASN A 113 -22.36 29.85 12.92
CA ASN A 113 -23.15 30.53 11.91
C ASN A 113 -23.64 29.57 10.82
N GLN A 114 -22.82 28.59 10.43
CA GLN A 114 -23.21 27.55 9.47
C GLN A 114 -24.28 26.60 10.03
N LEU A 115 -24.15 26.20 11.31
CA LEU A 115 -25.11 25.33 12.00
C LEU A 115 -26.37 26.06 12.46
N GLN A 116 -26.37 27.40 12.49
CA GLN A 116 -27.45 28.25 12.99
C GLN A 116 -27.88 27.91 14.44
N THR A 117 -26.93 27.51 15.28
CA THR A 117 -27.17 27.05 16.65
C THR A 117 -26.87 28.11 17.73
N LYS A 118 -27.40 27.89 18.94
CA LYS A 118 -27.01 28.64 20.14
C LYS A 118 -25.59 28.26 20.56
N HIS A 119 -24.96 29.10 21.40
CA HIS A 119 -23.63 28.78 21.92
C HIS A 119 -23.71 27.54 22.82
N TRP A 120 -22.96 26.50 22.48
CA TRP A 120 -22.89 25.29 23.30
C TRP A 120 -22.02 25.48 24.52
N THR A 121 -22.49 24.91 25.63
CA THR A 121 -21.73 24.80 26.88
C THR A 121 -21.71 23.34 27.30
N PRO A 122 -20.77 22.90 28.15
CA PRO A 122 -20.70 21.50 28.58
C PRO A 122 -21.99 20.98 29.25
N ASN A 123 -22.83 21.88 29.76
CA ASN A 123 -24.12 21.53 30.39
C ASN A 123 -25.31 21.59 29.41
N SER A 124 -25.09 21.99 28.15
CA SER A 124 -26.15 22.02 27.13
C SER A 124 -26.43 20.64 26.58
N GLU A 125 -27.71 20.33 26.34
CA GLU A 125 -28.12 19.03 25.79
C GLU A 125 -27.54 18.79 24.38
N GLU A 126 -27.34 19.85 23.60
CA GLU A 126 -26.72 19.77 22.28
C GLU A 126 -25.26 19.34 22.37
N TRP A 127 -24.51 19.84 23.35
CA TRP A 127 -23.14 19.43 23.61
C TRP A 127 -23.06 17.94 23.98
N GLN A 128 -23.91 17.50 24.92
CA GLN A 128 -23.88 16.13 25.41
C GLN A 128 -24.28 15.13 24.31
N ARG A 129 -25.27 15.47 23.48
CA ARG A 129 -25.63 14.67 22.31
C ARG A 129 -24.50 14.60 21.30
N ALA A 130 -23.94 15.74 20.91
CA ALA A 130 -22.81 15.77 19.96
C ALA A 130 -21.58 15.01 20.50
N GLU A 131 -21.35 15.04 21.81
CA GLU A 131 -20.26 14.29 22.44
C GLU A 131 -20.51 12.78 22.40
N HIS A 132 -21.73 12.34 22.69
CA HIS A 132 -22.13 10.94 22.53
C HIS A 132 -22.02 10.47 21.07
N ASP A 133 -22.54 11.27 20.14
CA ASP A 133 -22.55 10.95 18.71
C ASP A 133 -21.12 10.94 18.13
N LEU A 134 -20.24 11.83 18.62
CA LEU A 134 -18.82 11.81 18.28
C LEU A 134 -18.15 10.52 18.79
N SER A 135 -18.41 10.11 20.04
CA SER A 135 -17.87 8.86 20.57
C SER A 135 -18.33 7.65 19.77
N LEU A 136 -19.61 7.60 19.39
CA LEU A 136 -20.16 6.55 18.53
C LEU A 136 -19.54 6.58 17.12
N TRP A 137 -19.35 7.76 16.55
CA TRP A 137 -18.72 7.93 15.23
C TRP A 137 -17.25 7.47 15.24
N VAL A 138 -16.46 7.88 16.24
CA VAL A 138 -15.06 7.46 16.38
C VAL A 138 -14.96 5.94 16.55
N TYR A 139 -15.89 5.35 17.30
CA TYR A 139 -15.99 3.89 17.43
C TYR A 139 -16.33 3.22 16.09
N ASN A 140 -17.36 3.67 15.38
CA ASN A 140 -17.76 3.10 14.10
C ASN A 140 -16.62 3.23 13.08
N LYS A 141 -15.89 4.34 13.08
CA LYS A 141 -14.70 4.52 12.24
C LYS A 141 -13.60 3.53 12.58
N ALA A 142 -13.39 3.22 13.86
CA ALA A 142 -12.45 2.19 14.27
C ALA A 142 -12.91 0.78 13.85
N LEU A 143 -14.20 0.50 13.92
CA LEU A 143 -14.79 -0.76 13.43
C LEU A 143 -14.63 -0.92 11.92
N ASN A 144 -15.01 0.10 11.13
CA ASN A 144 -14.84 0.11 9.68
C ASN A 144 -13.38 -0.07 9.27
N HIS A 145 -12.44 0.52 10.03
CA HIS A 145 -11.02 0.36 9.79
C HIS A 145 -10.55 -1.08 10.02
N VAL A 146 -10.99 -1.72 11.10
CA VAL A 146 -10.71 -3.14 11.36
C VAL A 146 -11.28 -4.00 10.23
N GLU A 147 -12.52 -3.76 9.83
CA GLU A 147 -13.18 -4.51 8.76
C GLU A 147 -12.43 -4.39 7.43
N ALA A 148 -12.08 -3.17 7.02
CA ALA A 148 -11.31 -2.93 5.80
C ALA A 148 -9.97 -3.66 5.79
N LEU A 149 -9.23 -3.64 6.91
CA LEU A 149 -7.94 -4.34 7.04
C LEU A 149 -8.10 -5.86 6.94
N VAL A 150 -9.17 -6.40 7.49
CA VAL A 150 -9.43 -7.84 7.49
C VAL A 150 -9.78 -8.32 6.07
N ILE A 151 -10.65 -7.61 5.36
CA ILE A 151 -10.97 -7.88 3.95
C ILE A 151 -9.69 -7.82 3.08
N GLN A 152 -8.84 -6.81 3.30
CA GLN A 152 -7.57 -6.72 2.59
C GLN A 152 -6.60 -7.87 2.92
N GLN A 153 -6.58 -8.33 4.18
CA GLN A 153 -5.70 -9.42 4.59
C GLN A 153 -6.14 -10.77 4.03
N THR A 154 -7.44 -11.07 3.99
CA THR A 154 -7.96 -12.33 3.44
C THR A 154 -7.63 -12.47 1.94
N LEU A 155 -7.71 -11.36 1.19
CA LEU A 155 -7.26 -11.31 -0.21
C LEU A 155 -5.77 -11.62 -0.33
N ALA A 156 -4.94 -10.94 0.47
CA ALA A 156 -3.50 -11.11 0.43
C ALA A 156 -3.10 -12.56 0.75
N LEU A 157 -3.65 -13.14 1.83
CA LEU A 157 -3.35 -14.51 2.28
C LEU A 157 -3.63 -15.56 1.20
N LEU A 158 -4.76 -15.45 0.50
CA LEU A 158 -5.12 -16.46 -0.48
C LEU A 158 -4.23 -16.36 -1.74
N ILE A 159 -3.82 -15.15 -2.14
CA ILE A 159 -2.82 -14.95 -3.20
C ILE A 159 -1.46 -15.58 -2.82
N CYS A 160 -1.07 -15.56 -1.53
CA CYS A 160 0.18 -16.17 -1.06
C CYS A 160 0.20 -17.68 -1.23
N LEU A 161 -0.91 -18.32 -0.88
CA LEU A 161 -1.00 -19.78 -0.77
C LEU A 161 -0.82 -20.48 -2.12
N GLU A 162 -1.15 -19.81 -3.23
CA GLU A 162 -1.01 -20.36 -4.58
C GLU A 162 0.26 -19.87 -5.32
N GLY A 163 0.99 -18.89 -4.78
CA GLY A 163 2.14 -18.24 -5.41
C GLY A 163 3.50 -18.51 -4.74
N TYR A 164 4.05 -19.73 -4.89
CA TYR A 164 5.20 -20.26 -4.13
C TYR A 164 6.55 -19.49 -4.23
N LEU A 165 6.68 -18.43 -5.05
CA LEU A 165 7.98 -17.75 -5.28
C LEU A 165 8.09 -16.31 -4.72
N MET A 166 7.00 -15.72 -4.25
CA MET A 166 7.01 -14.36 -3.65
C MET A 166 6.84 -14.40 -2.12
N CYS A 167 6.88 -15.61 -1.53
CA CYS A 167 6.46 -15.87 -0.16
C CYS A 167 7.28 -15.14 0.91
N THR A 168 8.52 -14.73 0.68
CA THR A 168 9.32 -14.03 1.72
C THR A 168 8.85 -12.60 1.93
N HIS A 169 8.80 -11.79 0.86
CA HIS A 169 8.30 -10.42 0.93
C HIS A 169 6.82 -10.38 1.31
N LEU A 170 6.06 -11.37 0.82
CA LEU A 170 4.65 -11.46 1.08
C LEU A 170 4.35 -11.96 2.51
N ALA A 171 5.14 -12.89 3.06
CA ALA A 171 5.06 -13.26 4.47
C ALA A 171 5.39 -12.08 5.39
N LYS A 172 6.42 -11.29 5.05
CA LYS A 172 6.73 -10.06 5.77
C LYS A 172 5.56 -9.06 5.70
N ALA A 173 5.00 -8.83 4.52
CA ALA A 173 3.85 -7.94 4.35
C ALA A 173 2.58 -8.47 5.07
N LEU A 174 2.41 -9.78 5.19
CA LEU A 174 1.33 -10.39 5.97
C LEU A 174 1.52 -10.19 7.47
N GLN A 175 2.76 -10.32 7.96
CA GLN A 175 3.10 -10.07 9.36
C GLN A 175 2.87 -8.60 9.72
N GLU A 176 3.36 -7.67 8.88
CA GLU A 176 3.12 -6.24 9.05
C GLU A 176 1.63 -5.94 9.10
N ARG A 177 0.83 -6.49 8.17
CA ARG A 177 -0.63 -6.33 8.19
C ARG A 177 -1.30 -6.94 9.43
N SER A 178 -0.82 -8.10 9.90
CA SER A 178 -1.32 -8.70 11.15
C SER A 178 -1.09 -7.79 12.35
N GLU A 179 0.08 -7.14 12.43
CA GLU A 179 0.37 -6.13 13.46
C GLU A 179 -0.50 -4.87 13.32
N VAL A 180 -0.77 -4.41 12.09
CA VAL A 180 -1.70 -3.31 11.85
C VAL A 180 -3.11 -3.69 12.33
N ILE A 181 -3.60 -4.90 12.06
CA ILE A 181 -4.90 -5.38 12.53
C ILE A 181 -4.93 -5.46 14.06
N ARG A 182 -3.87 -5.99 14.70
CA ARG A 182 -3.76 -6.01 16.17
C ARG A 182 -3.85 -4.60 16.76
N THR A 183 -3.16 -3.64 16.16
CA THR A 183 -3.17 -2.24 16.58
C THR A 183 -4.56 -1.60 16.39
N ALA A 184 -5.20 -1.85 15.25
CA ALA A 184 -6.55 -1.39 14.96
C ALA A 184 -7.58 -1.98 15.93
N LEU A 185 -7.44 -3.27 16.26
CA LEU A 185 -8.28 -3.96 17.25
C LEU A 185 -8.08 -3.43 18.67
N GLN A 186 -6.85 -3.11 19.07
CA GLN A 186 -6.60 -2.46 20.36
C GLN A 186 -7.29 -1.11 20.44
N ARG A 187 -7.23 -0.31 19.36
CA ARG A 187 -7.95 0.96 19.27
C ARG A 187 -9.46 0.76 19.36
N TYR A 188 -10.01 -0.18 18.58
CA TYR A 188 -11.42 -0.55 18.63
C TYR A 188 -11.84 -0.95 20.05
N ASN A 189 -11.13 -1.88 20.70
CA ASN A 189 -11.46 -2.38 22.03
C ASN A 189 -11.37 -1.27 23.11
N THR A 190 -10.41 -0.36 22.97
CA THR A 190 -10.29 0.82 23.84
C THR A 190 -11.53 1.73 23.72
N LEU A 191 -11.98 1.99 22.50
CA LEU A 191 -13.16 2.82 22.23
C LEU A 191 -14.47 2.12 22.64
N ALA A 192 -14.57 0.81 22.41
CA ALA A 192 -15.72 -0.01 22.78
C ALA A 192 -16.00 0.04 24.29
N HIS A 193 -14.94 0.08 25.11
CA HIS A 193 -15.04 0.26 26.56
C HIS A 193 -15.42 1.66 27.01
N GLN A 194 -15.18 2.68 26.19
CA GLN A 194 -15.48 4.07 26.51
C GLN A 194 -16.94 4.45 26.18
N ILE A 195 -17.62 3.68 25.33
CA ILE A 195 -19.05 3.86 25.05
C ILE A 195 -19.88 3.44 26.27
N ASN A 196 -21.01 4.10 26.49
CA ASN A 196 -21.96 3.77 27.55
C ASN A 196 -23.31 3.33 26.94
N PRO A 197 -23.75 2.07 27.15
CA PRO A 197 -23.06 0.99 27.88
C PRO A 197 -21.79 0.51 27.17
N PRO A 198 -20.82 -0.12 27.86
CA PRO A 198 -19.62 -0.66 27.25
C PRO A 198 -19.97 -1.80 26.29
N TRP A 199 -19.37 -1.78 25.10
CA TRP A 199 -19.62 -2.79 24.06
C TRP A 199 -18.66 -3.97 24.17
N ALA A 200 -19.01 -5.06 23.49
CA ALA A 200 -18.20 -6.28 23.48
C ALA A 200 -16.84 -6.04 22.82
N MET A 201 -15.79 -6.55 23.47
CA MET A 201 -14.45 -6.58 22.91
C MET A 201 -14.34 -7.71 21.88
N LEU A 202 -13.56 -7.48 20.84
CA LEU A 202 -13.25 -8.47 19.83
C LEU A 202 -11.84 -8.99 20.01
N SER A 203 -11.68 -10.31 19.96
CA SER A 203 -10.38 -10.97 19.83
C SER A 203 -9.96 -11.05 18.36
N PHE A 204 -8.66 -11.17 18.13
CA PHE A 204 -8.10 -11.32 16.78
C PHE A 204 -8.68 -12.54 16.04
N GLN A 205 -8.89 -13.66 16.76
CA GLN A 205 -9.44 -14.87 16.17
C GLN A 205 -10.91 -14.71 15.77
N GLU A 206 -11.71 -14.04 16.58
CA GLU A 206 -13.11 -13.74 16.25
C GLU A 206 -13.20 -12.86 15.00
N VAL A 207 -12.33 -11.86 14.88
CA VAL A 207 -12.33 -10.92 13.76
C VAL A 207 -12.01 -11.60 12.43
N ILE A 208 -11.03 -12.51 12.43
CA ILE A 208 -10.75 -13.34 11.25
C ILE A 208 -11.97 -14.21 10.89
N ASN A 209 -12.65 -14.77 11.89
CA ASN A 209 -13.83 -15.60 11.66
C ASN A 209 -15.03 -14.78 11.12
N TYR A 210 -15.19 -13.53 11.57
CA TYR A 210 -16.27 -12.64 11.10
C TYR A 210 -16.11 -12.19 9.64
N SER A 211 -14.89 -12.23 9.09
CA SER A 211 -14.66 -11.90 7.68
C SER A 211 -15.47 -12.75 6.69
N PHE A 212 -15.81 -13.98 7.09
CA PHE A 212 -16.59 -14.93 6.30
C PHE A 212 -18.11 -14.79 6.49
N LEU A 213 -18.57 -13.92 7.39
CA LEU A 213 -19.99 -13.77 7.75
C LEU A 213 -20.64 -12.53 7.16
N SER A 214 -19.97 -11.85 6.23
CA SER A 214 -20.56 -10.72 5.54
C SER A 214 -21.64 -11.18 4.55
N ASP A 215 -22.77 -10.46 4.51
CA ASP A 215 -23.89 -10.72 3.59
C ASP A 215 -23.55 -10.44 2.11
N GLN A 216 -22.32 -10.01 1.83
CA GLN A 216 -21.89 -9.72 0.47
C GLN A 216 -21.65 -11.02 -0.30
N HIS A 217 -22.32 -11.17 -1.43
CA HIS A 217 -22.24 -12.37 -2.27
C HIS A 217 -20.82 -12.66 -2.81
N TRP A 218 -19.96 -11.66 -2.94
CA TRP A 218 -18.55 -11.81 -3.30
C TRP A 218 -17.66 -12.22 -2.12
N LEU A 219 -18.13 -12.11 -0.87
CA LEU A 219 -17.48 -12.64 0.34
C LEU A 219 -17.92 -14.06 0.68
N ASP A 220 -18.84 -14.66 -0.08
CA ASP A 220 -19.14 -16.09 0.02
C ASP A 220 -17.83 -16.89 -0.18
N PRO A 221 -17.44 -17.77 0.76
CA PRO A 221 -16.15 -18.47 0.72
C PRO A 221 -15.88 -19.16 -0.62
N PHE A 222 -16.92 -19.73 -1.24
CA PHE A 222 -16.81 -20.39 -2.54
C PHE A 222 -16.57 -19.41 -3.69
N MET A 223 -17.36 -18.32 -3.75
CA MET A 223 -17.21 -17.28 -4.76
C MET A 223 -15.85 -16.58 -4.64
N TRP A 224 -15.43 -16.31 -3.41
CA TRP A 224 -14.14 -15.68 -3.12
C TRP A 224 -12.96 -16.56 -3.52
N GLU A 225 -12.95 -17.85 -3.14
CA GLU A 225 -11.91 -18.80 -3.54
C GLU A 225 -11.80 -18.90 -5.07
N THR A 226 -12.94 -18.92 -5.75
CA THR A 226 -12.98 -18.95 -7.22
C THR A 226 -12.41 -17.67 -7.84
N THR A 227 -12.76 -16.51 -7.29
CA THR A 227 -12.28 -15.19 -7.76
C THR A 227 -10.75 -15.11 -7.66
N ILE A 228 -10.18 -15.68 -6.61
CA ILE A 228 -8.73 -15.65 -6.40
C ILE A 228 -8.00 -16.62 -7.32
N LYS A 229 -8.53 -17.84 -7.53
CA LYS A 229 -8.02 -18.74 -8.56
C LYS A 229 -8.04 -18.09 -9.93
N TRP A 230 -9.11 -17.37 -10.25
CA TRP A 230 -9.23 -16.59 -11.49
C TRP A 230 -8.15 -15.50 -11.59
N LEU A 231 -7.95 -14.70 -10.52
CA LEU A 231 -6.89 -13.68 -10.46
C LEU A 231 -5.51 -14.28 -10.67
N LEU A 232 -5.21 -15.42 -10.07
CA LEU A 232 -3.92 -16.10 -10.20
C LEU A 232 -3.67 -16.60 -11.62
N VAL A 233 -4.70 -17.15 -12.26
CA VAL A 233 -4.62 -17.54 -13.68
C VAL A 233 -4.33 -16.31 -14.55
N ARG A 234 -4.98 -15.18 -14.29
CA ARG A 234 -4.74 -13.91 -14.98
C ARG A 234 -3.32 -13.39 -14.73
N CYS A 235 -2.85 -13.37 -13.49
CA CYS A 235 -1.49 -12.99 -13.11
C CYS A 235 -0.45 -13.89 -13.78
N ALA A 236 -0.65 -15.21 -13.80
CA ALA A 236 0.23 -16.15 -14.47
C ALA A 236 0.29 -15.89 -15.99
N ARG A 237 -0.86 -15.64 -16.63
CA ARG A 237 -0.94 -15.27 -18.05
C ARG A 237 -0.16 -13.98 -18.33
N ASN A 238 -0.32 -12.94 -17.51
CA ASN A 238 0.43 -11.68 -17.65
C ASN A 238 1.93 -11.89 -17.42
N LYS A 239 2.31 -12.64 -16.39
CA LYS A 239 3.71 -12.95 -16.09
C LYS A 239 4.40 -13.69 -17.25
N ILE A 240 3.70 -14.57 -17.95
CA ILE A 240 4.21 -15.21 -19.17
C ILE A 240 4.46 -14.16 -20.27
N LYS A 241 3.55 -13.21 -20.49
CA LYS A 241 3.74 -12.12 -21.46
C LYS A 241 4.96 -11.26 -21.10
N CYS A 242 5.06 -10.82 -19.84
CA CYS A 242 6.20 -10.02 -19.37
C CYS A 242 7.52 -10.80 -19.47
N LEU A 243 7.49 -12.10 -19.18
CA LEU A 243 8.67 -12.96 -19.31
C LEU A 243 9.11 -13.07 -20.78
N ASN A 244 8.19 -13.18 -21.74
CA ASN A 244 8.53 -13.19 -23.17
C ASN A 244 9.27 -11.90 -23.59
N ILE A 245 8.80 -10.74 -23.11
CA ILE A 245 9.45 -9.44 -23.36
C ILE A 245 10.83 -9.40 -22.70
N LYS A 246 10.92 -9.74 -21.41
CA LYS A 246 12.19 -9.75 -20.66
C LYS A 246 13.22 -10.69 -21.30
N ILE A 247 12.80 -11.89 -21.74
CA ILE A 247 13.66 -12.83 -22.48
C ILE A 247 14.15 -12.20 -23.78
N HIS A 248 13.27 -11.56 -24.57
CA HIS A 248 13.65 -10.90 -25.81
C HIS A 248 14.66 -9.76 -25.57
N CYS A 249 14.45 -8.95 -24.53
CA CYS A 249 15.36 -7.87 -24.14
C CYS A 249 16.73 -8.42 -23.71
N ILE A 250 16.76 -9.46 -22.89
CA ILE A 250 18.01 -10.12 -22.49
C ILE A 250 18.71 -10.73 -23.70
N TRP A 251 17.99 -11.44 -24.57
CA TRP A 251 18.52 -12.02 -25.81
C TRP A 251 19.16 -10.96 -26.71
N THR A 252 18.50 -9.82 -26.87
CA THR A 252 19.01 -8.68 -27.63
C THR A 252 20.24 -8.07 -26.96
N ALA A 253 20.24 -7.93 -25.64
CA ALA A 253 21.38 -7.43 -24.88
C ALA A 253 22.61 -8.36 -24.99
N LEU A 254 22.42 -9.68 -24.93
CA LEU A 254 23.47 -10.68 -25.08
C LEU A 254 24.21 -10.55 -26.42
N HIS A 255 23.49 -10.17 -27.49
CA HIS A 255 24.10 -10.02 -28.81
C HIS A 255 24.73 -8.62 -29.03
N ASN A 256 24.12 -7.57 -28.48
CA ASN A 256 24.52 -6.19 -28.75
C ASN A 256 25.59 -5.67 -27.76
N LYS A 257 25.51 -6.00 -26.47
CA LYS A 257 26.43 -5.48 -25.44
C LYS A 257 27.88 -5.90 -25.67
N PRO A 258 28.21 -7.17 -25.98
CA PRO A 258 29.60 -7.56 -26.27
C PRO A 258 30.17 -6.84 -27.48
N ARG A 259 29.36 -6.64 -28.53
CA ARG A 259 29.77 -5.92 -29.75
C ARG A 259 30.07 -4.45 -29.47
N ALA A 260 29.21 -3.77 -28.70
CA ALA A 260 29.44 -2.39 -28.29
C ALA A 260 30.70 -2.26 -27.43
N MET A 261 30.89 -3.19 -26.48
CA MET A 261 32.07 -3.18 -25.60
C MET A 261 33.37 -3.41 -26.37
N LEU A 262 33.37 -4.31 -27.37
CA LEU A 262 34.53 -4.50 -28.28
C LEU A 262 34.86 -3.23 -29.06
N GLN A 263 33.85 -2.51 -29.56
CA GLN A 263 34.06 -1.23 -30.24
C GLN A 263 34.67 -0.18 -29.32
N SER A 264 34.19 -0.07 -28.07
CA SER A 264 34.78 0.81 -27.06
C SER A 264 36.22 0.42 -26.72
N ILE A 265 36.53 -0.87 -26.57
CA ILE A 265 37.90 -1.35 -26.36
C ILE A 265 38.81 -0.94 -27.53
N CYS A 266 38.33 -1.07 -28.78
CA CYS A 266 39.08 -0.63 -29.95
C CYS A 266 39.32 0.90 -29.97
N GLN A 267 38.38 1.70 -29.49
CA GLN A 267 38.54 3.16 -29.38
C GLN A 267 39.56 3.53 -28.29
N VAL A 268 39.47 2.91 -27.11
CA VAL A 268 40.41 3.14 -25.99
C VAL A 268 41.84 2.71 -26.35
N LYS A 269 41.99 1.61 -27.12
CA LYS A 269 43.29 1.22 -27.68
C LYS A 269 43.88 2.27 -28.63
N LYS A 270 43.04 2.97 -29.40
CA LYS A 270 43.47 4.06 -30.29
C LYS A 270 43.87 5.32 -29.52
N SER A 271 43.27 5.57 -28.36
CA SER A 271 43.62 6.71 -27.47
C SER A 271 44.80 6.42 -26.54
N GLN A 272 45.53 5.31 -26.75
CA GLN A 272 46.76 4.92 -26.03
C GLN A 272 46.63 4.60 -24.53
N ASP A 273 45.41 4.44 -24.00
CA ASP A 273 45.21 3.95 -22.62
C ASP A 273 45.16 2.42 -22.60
N LEU A 274 46.33 1.79 -22.52
CA LEU A 274 46.47 0.35 -22.56
C LEU A 274 45.94 -0.33 -21.26
N ALA A 275 46.07 0.33 -20.11
CA ALA A 275 45.65 -0.23 -18.83
C ALA A 275 44.13 -0.36 -18.76
N LEU A 276 43.41 0.68 -19.16
CA LEU A 276 41.95 0.65 -19.24
C LEU A 276 41.45 -0.37 -20.28
N ALA A 277 42.08 -0.42 -21.45
CA ALA A 277 41.73 -1.40 -22.48
C ALA A 277 41.91 -2.86 -22.03
N LEU A 278 42.96 -3.16 -21.25
CA LEU A 278 43.18 -4.48 -20.67
C LEU A 278 42.14 -4.80 -19.59
N ALA A 279 41.82 -3.86 -18.71
CA ALA A 279 40.78 -4.03 -17.69
C ALA A 279 39.40 -4.28 -18.31
N MET A 280 39.04 -3.52 -19.35
CA MET A 280 37.80 -3.72 -20.11
C MET A 280 37.79 -5.07 -20.83
N SER A 281 38.91 -5.49 -21.42
CA SER A 281 39.00 -6.82 -22.06
C SER A 281 38.81 -7.96 -21.06
N ALA A 282 39.37 -7.84 -19.86
CA ALA A 282 39.16 -8.81 -18.78
C ALA A 282 37.71 -8.83 -18.26
N ALA A 283 37.07 -7.67 -18.18
CA ALA A 283 35.65 -7.57 -17.81
C ALA A 283 34.73 -8.23 -18.86
N LEU A 284 35.00 -7.99 -20.15
CA LEU A 284 34.27 -8.62 -21.25
C LEU A 284 34.39 -10.15 -21.19
N LEU A 285 35.58 -10.69 -20.90
CA LEU A 285 35.76 -12.14 -20.75
C LEU A 285 34.88 -12.73 -19.64
N ARG A 286 34.78 -12.04 -18.49
CA ARG A 286 33.90 -12.47 -17.39
C ARG A 286 32.42 -12.42 -17.77
N TRP A 287 32.00 -11.37 -18.47
CA TRP A 287 30.60 -11.25 -18.93
C TRP A 287 30.25 -12.33 -19.95
N THR A 288 31.12 -12.57 -20.95
CA THR A 288 30.87 -13.61 -21.97
C THR A 288 30.72 -15.01 -21.38
N GLN A 289 31.37 -15.31 -20.26
CA GLN A 289 31.19 -16.60 -19.57
C GLN A 289 29.78 -16.75 -18.97
N VAL A 290 29.24 -15.70 -18.35
CA VAL A 290 27.86 -15.67 -17.84
C VAL A 290 26.85 -15.66 -18.99
N ASP A 291 27.15 -14.88 -20.04
CA ASP A 291 26.33 -14.77 -21.24
C ASP A 291 26.17 -16.12 -21.95
N CYS A 292 27.22 -16.96 -21.98
CA CYS A 292 27.12 -18.33 -22.53
C CYS A 292 26.10 -19.19 -21.78
N CYS A 293 26.08 -19.12 -20.44
CA CYS A 293 25.11 -19.85 -19.62
C CYS A 293 23.68 -19.34 -19.86
N LEU A 294 23.51 -18.01 -19.88
CA LEU A 294 22.22 -17.36 -20.16
C LEU A 294 21.73 -17.68 -21.57
N HIS A 295 22.62 -17.68 -22.56
CA HIS A 295 22.30 -18.03 -23.95
C HIS A 295 21.78 -19.46 -24.05
N SER A 296 22.45 -20.42 -23.42
CA SER A 296 21.99 -21.82 -23.37
C SER A 296 20.62 -21.95 -22.68
N CYS A 297 20.42 -21.25 -21.57
CA CYS A 297 19.15 -21.24 -20.84
C CYS A 297 18.00 -20.67 -21.70
N ILE A 298 18.22 -19.52 -22.35
CA ILE A 298 17.22 -18.90 -23.23
C ILE A 298 16.89 -19.79 -24.43
N GLN A 299 17.89 -20.47 -25.01
CA GLN A 299 17.64 -21.44 -26.07
C GLN A 299 16.78 -22.62 -25.61
N GLN A 300 16.93 -23.08 -24.36
CA GLN A 300 16.03 -24.08 -23.78
C GLN A 300 14.62 -23.52 -23.58
N VAL A 301 14.46 -22.25 -23.23
CA VAL A 301 13.15 -21.61 -23.13
C VAL A 301 12.47 -21.50 -24.49
N PHE A 302 13.21 -21.20 -25.56
CA PHE A 302 12.68 -21.17 -26.93
C PHE A 302 12.14 -22.52 -27.40
N THR A 303 12.61 -23.63 -26.84
CA THR A 303 12.11 -24.97 -27.18
C THR A 303 10.95 -25.44 -26.30
N MET A 304 10.56 -24.67 -25.28
CA MET A 304 9.45 -25.03 -24.39
C MET A 304 8.09 -24.84 -25.08
N PRO A 305 7.15 -25.80 -24.92
CA PRO A 305 5.79 -25.63 -25.40
C PRO A 305 5.10 -24.51 -24.60
N GLY A 306 4.67 -23.45 -25.29
CA GLY A 306 4.01 -22.29 -24.68
C GLY A 306 4.80 -20.99 -24.72
N PHE A 307 6.07 -21.00 -25.19
CA PHE A 307 6.77 -19.77 -25.50
C PHE A 307 6.20 -19.13 -26.77
N LEU A 308 5.78 -17.86 -26.66
CA LEU A 308 5.19 -17.07 -27.76
C LEU A 308 6.02 -15.82 -28.10
N GLY A 309 7.19 -15.65 -27.46
CA GLY A 309 8.04 -14.49 -27.67
C GLY A 309 8.85 -14.53 -28.96
N LEU A 310 9.47 -13.40 -29.31
CA LEU A 310 10.31 -13.28 -30.49
C LEU A 310 11.72 -13.85 -30.24
N CYS A 311 12.10 -14.86 -31.03
CA CYS A 311 13.46 -15.45 -31.00
C CYS A 311 14.50 -14.62 -31.78
N MET A 312 14.08 -13.52 -32.38
CA MET A 312 14.96 -12.65 -33.16
C MET A 312 15.68 -11.63 -32.28
N THR A 313 16.81 -11.12 -32.76
CA THR A 313 17.53 -10.04 -32.08
C THR A 313 16.91 -8.69 -32.44
N GLY A 314 16.51 -7.92 -31.43
CA GLY A 314 15.98 -6.58 -31.60
C GLY A 314 17.06 -5.55 -31.95
N LYS A 315 16.62 -4.40 -32.49
CA LYS A 315 17.47 -3.22 -32.69
C LYS A 315 17.26 -2.28 -31.52
N HIS A 316 18.29 -2.05 -30.72
CA HIS A 316 18.21 -1.13 -29.59
C HIS A 316 17.97 0.31 -30.09
N VAL A 317 16.88 0.97 -29.67
CA VAL A 317 16.43 2.29 -30.18
C VAL A 317 17.51 3.38 -29.99
N ARG A 318 18.32 3.34 -28.92
CA ARG A 318 19.46 4.27 -28.77
C ARG A 318 20.60 4.06 -29.77
N ALA A 319 20.77 2.87 -30.34
CA ALA A 319 21.77 2.64 -31.40
C ALA A 319 21.30 3.20 -32.76
N ALA A 320 19.99 3.20 -33.00
CA ALA A 320 19.39 3.84 -34.17
C ALA A 320 19.44 5.37 -34.10
N ALA A 321 19.29 5.98 -32.93
CA ALA A 321 19.42 7.44 -32.76
C ALA A 321 20.84 7.96 -33.10
N VAL A 322 21.88 7.18 -32.79
CA VAL A 322 23.27 7.51 -33.17
C VAL A 322 23.51 7.33 -34.68
N ALA A 323 22.80 6.41 -35.34
CA ALA A 323 22.87 6.22 -36.78
C ALA A 323 22.04 7.25 -37.58
N ASN A 324 20.90 7.69 -37.04
CA ASN A 324 19.94 8.56 -37.73
C ASN A 324 20.27 10.06 -37.66
N LEU A 325 21.28 10.47 -36.89
CA LEU A 325 21.90 11.81 -37.03
C LEU A 325 22.64 12.00 -38.38
N SER A 326 22.71 10.97 -39.22
CA SER A 326 23.40 11.04 -40.53
C SER A 326 22.49 10.98 -41.76
N THR A 327 21.16 10.79 -41.63
CA THR A 327 20.28 10.83 -42.83
C THR A 327 18.87 11.28 -42.49
N THR A 328 18.53 12.48 -42.94
CA THR A 328 17.17 13.03 -43.02
C THR A 328 16.40 12.40 -44.18
N THR A 329 15.22 11.82 -43.93
CA THR A 329 13.95 12.04 -44.67
C THR A 329 12.82 11.19 -44.09
N SER A 330 11.61 11.77 -44.04
CA SER A 330 10.31 11.28 -43.55
C SER A 330 9.36 11.04 -44.76
N PRO A 331 8.09 10.56 -44.68
CA PRO A 331 7.36 9.64 -43.76
C PRO A 331 6.54 8.51 -44.47
N ARG A 332 5.91 7.60 -43.68
CA ARG A 332 4.65 6.78 -43.87
C ARG A 332 4.89 5.29 -43.57
N GLY A 333 4.09 4.56 -42.80
CA GLY A 333 2.88 4.86 -42.04
C GLY A 333 2.28 3.58 -41.43
N GLY A 334 1.46 3.74 -40.39
CA GLY A 334 0.29 2.90 -40.03
C GLY A 334 0.51 1.42 -39.72
N THR A 335 0.94 1.11 -38.49
CA THR A 335 0.64 -0.11 -37.71
C THR A 335 1.16 0.01 -36.27
N ASP A 336 2.09 0.93 -36.03
CA ASP A 336 2.88 0.99 -34.80
C ASP A 336 2.18 1.71 -33.62
N ALA A 337 0.95 2.22 -33.81
CA ALA A 337 0.28 3.01 -32.79
C ALA A 337 -0.30 2.14 -31.64
N GLU A 338 -0.89 0.97 -31.95
CA GLU A 338 -1.39 0.03 -30.92
C GLU A 338 -0.24 -0.71 -30.20
N GLU A 339 0.88 -0.95 -30.89
CA GLU A 339 2.05 -1.60 -30.30
C GLU A 339 2.83 -0.64 -29.37
N LEU A 340 2.87 0.65 -29.70
CA LEU A 340 3.42 1.70 -28.83
C LEU A 340 2.52 2.03 -27.64
N GLU A 341 1.19 1.93 -27.78
CA GLU A 341 0.24 2.18 -26.69
C GLU A 341 0.29 1.03 -25.66
N LEU A 342 0.47 -0.22 -26.11
CA LEU A 342 0.77 -1.37 -25.24
C LEU A 342 2.17 -1.32 -24.62
N GLU A 343 3.19 -0.84 -25.34
CA GLU A 343 4.54 -0.63 -24.77
C GLU A 343 4.54 0.47 -23.68
N LEU A 344 3.74 1.54 -23.84
CA LEU A 344 3.60 2.61 -22.85
C LEU A 344 2.78 2.18 -21.62
N GLU A 345 1.70 1.42 -21.81
CA GLU A 345 0.94 0.84 -20.68
C GLU A 345 1.78 -0.19 -19.90
N LEU A 346 2.61 -0.98 -20.59
CA LEU A 346 3.54 -1.92 -19.94
C LEU A 346 4.74 -1.23 -19.28
N GLU A 347 5.24 -0.11 -19.83
CA GLU A 347 6.27 0.71 -19.17
C GLU A 347 5.73 1.37 -17.89
N LEU A 348 4.47 1.83 -17.89
CA LEU A 348 3.79 2.34 -16.68
C LEU A 348 3.54 1.25 -15.63
N GLU A 349 3.15 0.04 -16.04
CA GLU A 349 3.01 -1.10 -15.12
C GLU A 349 4.38 -1.59 -14.58
N LEU A 350 5.44 -1.53 -15.39
CA LEU A 350 6.81 -1.81 -14.97
C LEU A 350 7.38 -0.72 -14.05
N GLU A 351 7.03 0.55 -14.26
CA GLU A 351 7.36 1.64 -13.34
C GLU A 351 6.63 1.49 -12.01
N LEU A 352 5.38 1.04 -11.99
CA LEU A 352 4.65 0.68 -10.76
C LEU A 352 5.25 -0.55 -10.05
N GLU A 353 5.64 -1.60 -10.79
CA GLU A 353 6.37 -2.75 -10.23
C GLU A 353 7.74 -2.33 -9.66
N LEU A 354 8.44 -1.40 -10.32
CA LEU A 354 9.75 -0.88 -9.87
C LEU A 354 9.65 0.15 -8.74
N GLU A 355 8.59 0.97 -8.68
CA GLU A 355 8.33 1.88 -7.56
C GLU A 355 8.00 1.09 -6.28
N LEU A 356 7.20 0.02 -6.40
CA LEU A 356 7.01 -0.95 -5.30
C LEU A 356 8.32 -1.65 -4.90
N GLU A 357 9.22 -1.91 -5.85
CA GLU A 357 10.54 -2.51 -5.61
C GLU A 357 11.59 -1.51 -5.10
N LEU A 358 11.35 -0.19 -5.22
CA LEU A 358 12.24 0.89 -4.78
C LEU A 358 11.87 1.41 -3.40
N ASP A 359 10.59 1.48 -3.03
CA ASP A 359 10.15 1.83 -1.66
C ASP A 359 10.50 0.76 -0.62
N LEU A 360 10.84 -0.46 -1.03
CA LEU A 360 11.20 -1.58 -0.14
C LEU A 360 12.71 -1.82 0.04
N LYS A 361 13.58 -1.10 -0.69
CA LYS A 361 15.05 -1.28 -0.61
C LYS A 361 15.69 -0.74 0.67
N ASP A 362 14.93 -0.05 1.52
CA ASP A 362 15.41 0.39 2.85
C ASP A 362 15.20 -0.64 3.96
N THR A 363 14.65 -1.83 3.67
CA THR A 363 14.63 -2.92 4.65
C THR A 363 15.64 -4.00 4.32
N GLU A 364 16.72 -4.02 5.10
CA GLU A 364 17.72 -5.09 5.10
C GLU A 364 17.04 -6.47 5.16
N ALA A 365 17.49 -7.38 4.28
CA ALA A 365 16.99 -8.73 4.16
C ALA A 365 17.46 -9.58 5.35
N GLU A 366 16.80 -9.42 6.50
CA GLU A 366 16.80 -10.45 7.55
C GLU A 366 15.89 -11.59 7.09
N GLY A 367 16.45 -12.79 6.96
CA GLY A 367 15.67 -13.98 6.67
C GLY A 367 14.65 -14.22 7.78
N LEU A 368 13.48 -14.74 7.41
CA LEU A 368 12.41 -15.07 8.35
C LEU A 368 12.98 -15.90 9.51
N ASP A 369 12.89 -15.39 10.73
CA ASP A 369 13.30 -16.15 11.91
C ASP A 369 12.35 -17.34 12.15
N ALA A 370 12.77 -18.27 13.00
CA ALA A 370 12.01 -19.50 13.24
C ALA A 370 10.61 -19.24 13.85
N GLU A 371 10.45 -18.12 14.55
CA GLU A 371 9.20 -17.72 15.20
C GLU A 371 8.21 -17.18 14.16
N GLN A 372 8.71 -16.40 13.18
CA GLN A 372 7.95 -15.90 12.04
C GLN A 372 7.45 -17.02 11.11
N LEU A 373 8.28 -18.05 10.89
CA LEU A 373 7.87 -19.22 10.10
C LEU A 373 6.81 -20.06 10.84
N GLU A 374 6.89 -20.13 12.17
CA GLU A 374 5.90 -20.85 12.98
C GLU A 374 4.55 -20.10 13.02
N GLU A 375 4.56 -18.77 13.12
CA GLU A 375 3.33 -17.96 13.09
C GLU A 375 2.64 -18.04 11.71
N PHE A 376 3.41 -17.99 10.61
CA PHE A 376 2.89 -18.23 9.27
C PHE A 376 2.23 -19.60 9.12
N ASN A 377 2.88 -20.66 9.64
CA ASN A 377 2.33 -22.01 9.61
C ASN A 377 1.07 -22.15 10.48
N ARG A 378 0.99 -21.48 11.63
CA ARG A 378 -0.21 -21.46 12.48
C ARG A 378 -1.39 -20.77 11.80
N LEU A 379 -1.16 -19.63 11.14
CA LEU A 379 -2.20 -18.93 10.38
C LEU A 379 -2.67 -19.76 9.18
N ALA A 380 -1.74 -20.37 8.43
CA ALA A 380 -2.08 -21.27 7.32
C ALA A 380 -2.85 -22.51 7.79
N GLN A 381 -2.51 -23.09 8.94
CA GLN A 381 -3.23 -24.23 9.53
C GLN A 381 -4.63 -23.84 10.04
N ALA A 382 -4.79 -22.66 10.65
CA ALA A 382 -6.10 -22.18 11.08
C ALA A 382 -7.04 -21.99 9.88
N LEU A 383 -6.55 -21.40 8.79
CA LEU A 383 -7.33 -21.20 7.55
C LEU A 383 -7.67 -22.53 6.86
N ASN A 384 -6.71 -23.47 6.79
CA ASN A 384 -6.95 -24.81 6.24
C ASN A 384 -7.92 -25.65 7.11
N GLY A 385 -7.86 -25.52 8.44
CA GLY A 385 -8.79 -26.19 9.35
C GLY A 385 -10.23 -25.71 9.16
N MET A 386 -10.41 -24.40 8.97
CA MET A 386 -11.73 -23.80 8.73
C MET A 386 -12.32 -24.19 7.36
N ALA A 387 -11.49 -24.27 6.31
CA ALA A 387 -11.93 -24.77 5.00
C ALA A 387 -12.44 -26.23 5.08
N VAL A 388 -11.84 -27.07 5.92
CA VAL A 388 -12.25 -28.47 6.09
C VAL A 388 -13.53 -28.61 6.92
N GLU A 389 -13.73 -27.80 7.97
CA GLU A 389 -14.95 -27.83 8.81
C GLU A 389 -16.18 -27.28 8.07
N VAL A 390 -16.02 -26.28 7.20
CA VAL A 390 -17.09 -25.76 6.33
C VAL A 390 -17.48 -26.76 5.24
N LEU A 391 -16.54 -27.57 4.76
CA LEU A 391 -16.83 -28.64 3.79
C LEU A 391 -17.50 -29.88 4.43
N GLN A 392 -17.24 -30.15 5.72
CA GLN A 392 -17.85 -31.27 6.44
C GLN A 392 -19.25 -30.97 6.98
N SER A 393 -19.56 -29.70 7.27
CA SER A 393 -20.90 -29.27 7.72
C SER A 393 -21.92 -29.12 6.58
N ASN A 394 -21.48 -29.08 5.32
CA ASN A 394 -22.33 -28.96 4.13
C ASN A 394 -22.58 -30.27 3.36
N SER A 395 -22.25 -31.44 3.93
CA SER A 395 -22.71 -32.73 3.36
C SER A 395 -24.15 -33.03 3.80
N PRO A 396 -25.11 -33.17 2.87
CA PRO A 396 -26.47 -33.58 3.23
C PRO A 396 -26.49 -35.07 3.62
N PRO A 397 -27.47 -35.51 4.44
CA PRO A 397 -27.62 -36.90 4.86
C PRO A 397 -27.96 -37.87 3.70
#